data_AF-A0A2D9YG18-F1
#
_entry.id   AF-A0A2D9YG18-F1
#
_cell.length_a   1.000
_cell.length_b   1.000
_cell.length_c   1.000
_cell.angle_alpha   90.00
_cell.angle_beta   90.00
_cell.angle_gamma   90.00
#
_symmetry.space_group_name_H-M   'P 1'
#
loop_
_entity.id
_entity.type
_entity.pdbx_description
1 polymer ?
#
loop_
_entity_poly.entity_id
_entity_poly.type
_entity_poly.pdbx_seq_one_letter_code
_entity_poly.pdbx_strand_id
1 'polypeptide(L)'
;RISEGDSSAIMRLANYFLVILDEPDYEKAYLWFLVSAALLQEGGLEGRDEVEAQLESEKIIKIQKEAYDLFLNLPKNVKDNIKNGEN
;
A
#
# COMPACT_ATOMS: atom_id res chain seq x y z
N ARG A 1 -15.31 -4.74 -1.01
CA ARG A 1 -14.05 -5.24 -1.61
C ARG A 1 -12.94 -5.42 -0.57
N ILE A 2 -12.21 -4.39 -0.11
CA ILE A 2 -11.22 -4.57 1.00
C ILE A 2 -11.92 -5.05 2.29
N SER A 3 -13.08 -4.46 2.61
CA SER A 3 -13.94 -4.89 3.72
C SER A 3 -14.48 -6.32 3.60
N GLU A 4 -14.45 -6.90 2.39
CA GLU A 4 -14.86 -8.29 2.12
C GLU A 4 -13.66 -9.25 2.20
N GLY A 5 -12.45 -8.74 2.51
CA GLY A 5 -11.23 -9.54 2.59
C GLY A 5 -10.38 -9.51 1.32
N ASP A 6 -10.74 -8.79 0.27
CA ASP A 6 -9.92 -8.70 -0.95
C ASP A 6 -8.72 -7.77 -0.74
N SER A 7 -7.58 -8.35 -0.36
CA SER A 7 -6.32 -7.62 -0.18
C SER A 7 -5.76 -7.09 -1.51
N SER A 8 -6.10 -7.69 -2.67
CA SER A 8 -5.62 -7.23 -3.99
C SER A 8 -6.09 -5.80 -4.31
N ALA A 9 -7.20 -5.36 -3.72
CA ALA A 9 -7.70 -4.01 -3.88
C ALA A 9 -6.77 -2.93 -3.26
N ILE A 10 -5.90 -3.28 -2.31
CA ILE A 10 -4.90 -2.35 -1.73
C ILE A 10 -3.85 -1.99 -2.79
N MET A 11 -3.30 -2.98 -3.48
CA MET A 11 -2.36 -2.76 -4.59
C MET A 11 -3.00 -1.97 -5.74
N ARG A 12 -4.29 -2.21 -6.02
CA ARG A 12 -5.03 -1.44 -7.05
C ARG A 12 -5.20 0.03 -6.65
N LEU A 13 -5.40 0.32 -5.37
CA LEU A 13 -5.46 1.70 -4.87
C LEU A 13 -4.11 2.40 -5.01
N ALA A 14 -3.01 1.72 -4.68
CA ALA A 14 -1.66 2.27 -4.88
C ALA A 14 -1.43 2.68 -6.34
N ASN A 15 -1.72 1.77 -7.27
CA ASN A 15 -1.59 2.02 -8.71
C ASN A 15 -2.54 3.11 -9.22
N TYR A 16 -3.74 3.22 -8.65
CA TYR A 16 -4.68 4.28 -9.02
C TYR A 16 -4.08 5.67 -8.76
N PHE A 17 -3.51 5.88 -7.59
CA PHE A 17 -2.93 7.17 -7.23
C PHE A 17 -1.64 7.48 -7.98
N LEU A 18 -0.88 6.47 -8.41
CA LEU A 18 0.37 6.66 -9.15
C LEU A 18 0.18 6.82 -10.67
N VAL A 19 -0.64 5.97 -11.29
CA VAL A 19 -0.65 5.79 -12.76
C VAL A 19 -1.94 6.26 -13.43
N ILE A 20 -3.07 6.22 -12.72
CA ILE A 20 -4.38 6.45 -13.34
C ILE A 20 -4.83 7.92 -13.27
N LEU A 21 -4.40 8.66 -12.24
CA LEU A 21 -4.68 10.09 -12.15
C LEU A 21 -3.87 10.87 -13.19
N ASP A 22 -4.47 11.94 -13.72
CA ASP A 22 -3.79 12.88 -14.63
C ASP A 22 -2.55 13.51 -13.96
N GLU A 23 -2.64 13.76 -12.64
CA GLU A 23 -1.51 14.13 -11.78
C GLU A 23 -1.34 13.08 -10.67
N PRO A 24 -0.19 12.40 -10.59
CA PRO A 24 0.07 11.40 -9.55
C PRO A 24 0.00 11.98 -8.13
N ASP A 25 -0.70 11.30 -7.24
CA ASP A 25 -0.69 11.58 -5.81
C ASP A 25 0.33 10.68 -5.12
N TYR A 26 1.59 11.12 -5.14
CA TYR A 26 2.71 10.33 -4.60
C TYR A 26 2.57 10.04 -3.11
N GLU A 27 1.98 10.94 -2.31
CA GLU A 27 1.78 10.69 -0.87
C GLU A 27 0.79 9.55 -0.65
N LYS A 28 -0.35 9.53 -1.37
CA LYS A 28 -1.31 8.42 -1.26
C LYS A 28 -0.80 7.14 -1.90
N ALA A 29 -0.12 7.22 -3.05
CA ALA A 29 0.50 6.06 -3.68
C ALA A 29 1.48 5.39 -2.70
N TYR A 30 2.35 6.17 -2.07
CA TYR A 30 3.31 5.68 -1.08
C TYR A 30 2.64 5.00 0.11
N LEU A 31 1.59 5.63 0.66
CA LEU A 31 0.79 5.06 1.75
C LEU A 31 0.27 3.65 1.38
N TRP A 32 -0.33 3.51 0.21
CA TRP A 32 -0.92 2.23 -0.20
C TRP A 32 0.13 1.19 -0.60
N PHE A 33 1.26 1.60 -1.20
CA PHE A 33 2.38 0.69 -1.47
C PHE A 33 3.03 0.17 -0.19
N LEU A 34 3.17 0.99 0.86
CA LEU A 34 3.63 0.53 2.18
C LEU A 34 2.72 -0.55 2.77
N VAL A 35 1.40 -0.37 2.67
CA VAL A 35 0.43 -1.36 3.14
C VAL A 35 0.48 -2.63 2.28
N SER A 36 0.61 -2.49 0.96
CA SER A 36 0.78 -3.64 0.05
C SER A 36 2.06 -4.43 0.34
N ALA A 37 3.19 -3.74 0.59
CA ALA A 37 4.44 -4.37 1.00
C ALA A 37 4.29 -5.12 2.33
N ALA A 38 3.62 -4.53 3.33
CA ALA A 38 3.35 -5.18 4.61
C ALA A 38 2.47 -6.43 4.49
N LEU A 39 1.66 -6.50 3.43
CA LEU A 39 0.83 -7.66 3.08
C LEU A 39 1.53 -8.63 2.12
N LEU A 40 2.83 -8.44 1.85
CA LEU A 40 3.63 -9.25 0.91
C LEU A 40 3.02 -9.33 -0.50
N GLN A 41 2.35 -8.27 -0.95
CA GLN A 41 1.81 -8.22 -2.30
C GLN A 41 2.93 -7.97 -3.31
N GLU A 42 2.93 -8.74 -4.40
CA GLU A 42 3.85 -8.57 -5.52
C GLU A 42 3.83 -7.12 -6.04
N GLY A 43 5.01 -6.52 -6.23
CA GLY A 43 5.18 -5.14 -6.66
C GLY A 43 5.08 -4.10 -5.52
N GLY A 44 4.77 -4.53 -4.29
CA GLY A 44 4.55 -3.61 -3.16
C GLY A 44 5.83 -2.92 -2.71
N LEU A 45 6.95 -3.65 -2.67
CA LEU A 45 8.24 -3.10 -2.28
C LEU A 45 8.82 -2.22 -3.41
N GLU A 46 8.70 -2.68 -4.65
CA GLU A 46 9.17 -1.97 -5.83
C GLU A 46 8.45 -0.63 -5.98
N GLY A 47 7.11 -0.64 -5.95
CA GLY A 47 6.31 0.58 -6.03
C GLY A 47 6.51 1.52 -4.85
N ARG A 48 6.77 0.98 -3.65
CA ARG A 48 7.16 1.81 -2.48
C ARG A 48 8.45 2.57 -2.79
N ASP A 49 9.49 1.89 -3.24
CA ASP A 49 10.82 2.47 -3.45
C ASP A 49 10.81 3.50 -4.59
N GLU A 50 10.08 3.22 -5.66
CA GLU A 50 9.89 4.15 -6.79
C GLU A 50 9.19 5.45 -6.36
N VAL A 51 8.14 5.35 -5.55
CA VAL A 51 7.38 6.52 -5.08
C VAL A 51 8.13 7.27 -3.99
N GLU A 52 8.87 6.59 -3.11
CA GLU A 52 9.67 7.22 -2.05
C GLU A 52 10.66 8.25 -2.62
N ALA A 53 11.26 7.95 -3.77
CA ALA A 53 12.19 8.85 -4.45
C ALA A 53 11.58 10.18 -4.91
N GLN A 54 10.25 10.31 -4.92
CA GLN A 54 9.51 11.52 -5.29
C GLN A 54 9.07 12.36 -4.08
N LEU A 55 9.36 11.90 -2.85
CA LEU A 55 8.84 12.51 -1.61
C LEU A 55 9.96 13.10 -0.75
N GLU A 56 9.62 14.19 -0.06
CA GLU A 56 10.49 14.77 0.96
C GLU A 56 10.55 13.88 2.21
N SER A 57 11.72 13.81 2.85
CA SER A 57 11.95 12.94 4.02
C SER A 57 10.97 13.19 5.18
N GLU A 58 10.55 14.44 5.39
CA GLU A 58 9.56 14.79 6.42
C GLU A 58 8.18 14.18 6.13
N LYS A 59 7.79 14.10 4.85
CA LYS A 59 6.53 13.48 4.41
C LYS A 59 6.61 11.97 4.56
N ILE A 60 7.73 11.37 4.18
CA ILE A 60 7.97 9.92 4.27
C ILE A 60 7.70 9.42 5.69
N ILE A 61 8.30 10.02 6.72
CA ILE A 61 8.13 9.58 8.11
C ILE A 61 6.68 9.68 8.58
N LYS A 62 5.98 10.77 8.19
CA LYS A 62 4.56 10.94 8.53
C LYS A 62 3.70 9.85 7.88
N ILE A 63 3.92 9.57 6.60
CA ILE A 63 3.14 8.58 5.84
C ILE A 63 3.44 7.16 6.31
N GLN A 64 4.69 6.83 6.65
CA GLN A 64 5.05 5.53 7.24
C GLN A 64 4.30 5.24 8.55
N LYS A 65 4.16 6.26 9.40
CA LYS A 65 3.36 6.15 10.62
C LYS A 65 1.87 5.92 10.31
N GLU A 66 1.33 6.67 9.36
CA GLU A 66 -0.07 6.50 8.92
C GLU A 66 -0.31 5.11 8.31
N ALA A 67 0.61 4.61 7.48
CA ALA A 67 0.55 3.27 6.90
C ALA A 67 0.56 2.19 7.98
N TYR A 68 1.38 2.35 9.03
CA TYR A 68 1.42 1.43 10.15
C TYR A 68 0.08 1.40 10.90
N ASP A 69 -0.48 2.57 11.24
CA ASP A 69 -1.78 2.66 11.92
C ASP A 69 -2.90 2.08 11.05
N LEU A 70 -2.87 2.34 9.74
CA LEU A 70 -3.81 1.77 8.78
C LEU A 70 -3.71 0.24 8.73
N PHE A 71 -2.48 -0.30 8.62
CA PHE A 71 -2.24 -1.74 8.62
C PHE A 71 -2.77 -2.39 9.90
N LEU A 72 -2.50 -1.82 11.07
CA LEU A 72 -3.02 -2.35 12.34
C LEU A 72 -4.55 -2.38 12.37
N ASN A 73 -5.22 -1.42 11.74
CA ASN A 73 -6.68 -1.34 11.68
C ASN A 73 -7.31 -2.16 10.54
N LEU A 74 -6.52 -2.78 9.65
CA LEU A 74 -7.07 -3.64 8.61
C LEU A 74 -7.83 -4.84 9.24
N PRO A 75 -8.98 -5.25 8.64
CA PRO A 75 -9.69 -6.45 9.05
C PRO A 75 -8.79 -7.69 9.04
N LYS A 76 -8.98 -8.58 10.01
CA LYS A 76 -8.15 -9.78 10.17
C LYS A 76 -8.12 -10.65 8.91
N ASN A 77 -9.25 -10.83 8.23
CA ASN A 77 -9.35 -11.60 6.99
C ASN A 77 -8.53 -11.00 5.83
N VAL A 78 -8.28 -9.69 5.81
CA VAL A 78 -7.39 -9.05 4.82
C VAL A 78 -5.92 -9.40 5.12
N LYS A 79 -5.55 -9.45 6.40
CA LYS A 79 -4.19 -9.80 6.86
C LYS A 79 -3.89 -11.29 6.73
N ASP A 80 -4.89 -12.15 6.92
CA ASP A 80 -4.71 -13.60 6.90
C ASP A 80 -4.47 -14.15 5.47
N ASN A 81 -4.85 -13.41 4.42
CA ASN A 81 -4.58 -13.77 3.02
C ASN A 81 -3.09 -13.87 2.67
N ILE A 82 -2.19 -13.38 3.53
CA ILE A 82 -0.73 -13.55 3.40
C ILE A 82 -0.35 -15.04 3.38
N LYS A 83 -1.16 -15.94 3.99
CA LYS A 83 -0.80 -17.36 4.17
C LYS A 83 -1.27 -18.31 3.07
N ASN A 84 -2.09 -17.88 2.12
CA ASN A 84 -2.69 -18.78 1.12
C ASN A 84 -2.00 -18.71 -0.26
N GLY A 85 -0.85 -18.03 -0.36
CA GLY A 85 -0.06 -17.89 -1.59
C GLY A 85 0.96 -19.01 -1.84
N GLU A 86 1.02 -20.04 -0.99
CA GLU A 86 1.76 -21.28 -1.28
C GLU A 86 0.81 -22.28 -1.96
N ASN A 87 0.79 -22.28 -3.29
CA ASN A 87 0.35 -23.42 -4.11
C ASN A 87 1.25 -23.52 -5.33
#